data_AF-A0A1U7M659-F1
#
_entry.id   AF-A0A1U7M659-F1
#
_cell.length_a   1.000
_cell.length_b   1.000
_cell.length_c   1.000
_cell.angle_alpha   90.00
_cell.angle_beta   90.00
_cell.angle_gamma   90.00
#
_symmetry.space_group_name_H-M   'P 1'
#
loop_
_entity.id
_entity.type
_entity.pdbx_description
1 polymer ?
#
loop_
_entity_poly.entity_id
_entity_poly.type
_entity_poly.pdbx_seq_one_letter_code
_entity_poly.pdbx_strand_id
1 'polypeptide(L)'
;MKKRKGLTLIEIVVSIALLGMIAVVFLTIINTGNKNIFKSGDRTKDVFEIQEKVDTQIKSYDDLKLEGVKVEEKDIEVKIYGIDAKTIKGKLITGIEDGIKITTFVPNKIEVK
;
A
#
# COMPACT_ATOMS: atom_id res chain seq x y z
N MET A 1 -47.60 -30.14 -35.87
CA MET A 1 -47.88 -28.76 -35.42
C MET A 1 -47.02 -28.43 -34.20
N LYS A 2 -46.08 -27.47 -34.30
CA LYS A 2 -45.26 -27.03 -33.16
C LYS A 2 -46.13 -26.20 -32.20
N LYS A 3 -46.35 -26.67 -30.97
CA LYS A 3 -47.07 -25.90 -29.95
C LYS A 3 -46.21 -24.70 -29.52
N ARG A 4 -46.63 -23.48 -29.88
CA ARG A 4 -46.07 -22.24 -29.33
C ARG A 4 -46.61 -22.08 -27.91
N LYS A 5 -45.86 -22.54 -26.90
CA LYS A 5 -46.16 -22.22 -25.49
C LYS A 5 -45.57 -20.85 -25.19
N GLY A 6 -46.42 -19.87 -24.92
CA GLY A 6 -46.01 -18.58 -24.36
C GLY A 6 -45.71 -18.70 -22.86
N LEU A 7 -45.09 -17.66 -22.30
CA LEU A 7 -44.89 -17.54 -20.85
C LEU A 7 -46.21 -17.25 -20.16
N THR A 8 -46.45 -17.93 -19.05
CA THR A 8 -47.57 -17.64 -18.15
C THR A 8 -47.25 -16.42 -17.27
N LEU A 9 -48.28 -15.76 -16.76
CA LEU A 9 -48.11 -14.60 -15.87
C LEU A 9 -47.28 -14.97 -14.63
N ILE A 10 -47.50 -16.18 -14.08
CA ILE A 10 -46.78 -16.68 -12.91
C ILE A 10 -45.30 -16.93 -13.22
N GLU A 11 -44.97 -17.48 -14.38
CA GLU A 11 -43.57 -17.66 -14.80
C GLU A 11 -42.85 -16.32 -14.95
N ILE A 12 -43.52 -15.28 -15.44
CA ILE A 12 -42.96 -13.92 -15.54
C ILE A 12 -42.66 -13.36 -14.14
N VAL A 13 -43.62 -13.44 -13.22
CA VAL A 13 -43.45 -12.95 -11.84
C VAL A 13 -42.31 -13.67 -11.14
N VAL A 14 -42.24 -15.00 -11.26
CA VAL A 14 -41.17 -15.80 -10.66
C VAL A 14 -39.82 -15.47 -11.30
N SER A 15 -39.75 -15.27 -12.61
CA SER A 15 -38.52 -14.91 -13.30
C SER A 15 -37.99 -13.55 -12.85
N ILE A 16 -38.86 -12.54 -12.72
CA ILE A 16 -38.47 -11.21 -12.22
C ILE A 16 -38.01 -11.29 -10.76
N ALA A 17 -38.69 -12.08 -9.92
CA ALA A 17 -38.29 -12.28 -8.53
C ALA A 17 -36.89 -12.93 -8.43
N LEU A 18 -36.62 -13.95 -9.24
CA LEU A 18 -35.31 -14.60 -9.30
C LEU A 18 -34.23 -13.66 -9.81
N LEU A 19 -34.50 -12.89 -10.87
CA LEU A 19 -33.57 -11.89 -11.39
C LEU A 19 -33.28 -10.80 -10.34
N GLY A 20 -34.28 -10.36 -9.59
CA GLY A 20 -34.13 -9.41 -8.50
C GLY A 20 -33.20 -9.94 -7.40
N MET A 21 -33.40 -11.18 -6.96
CA MET A 21 -32.50 -11.83 -5.98
C MET A 21 -31.06 -11.90 -6.48
N ILE A 22 -30.86 -12.29 -7.74
CA ILE A 22 -29.53 -12.36 -8.36
C ILE A 22 -28.89 -10.97 -8.44
N ALA A 23 -29.66 -9.95 -8.84
CA ALA A 23 -29.18 -8.57 -8.97
C ALA A 23 -28.66 -8.01 -7.64
N VAL A 24 -29.32 -8.30 -6.52
CA VAL A 24 -28.86 -7.87 -5.17
C VAL A 24 -27.48 -8.42 -4.86
N VAL A 25 -27.23 -9.71 -5.15
CA VAL A 25 -25.92 -10.34 -4.93
C VAL A 25 -24.84 -9.64 -5.76
N PHE A 26 -25.10 -9.38 -7.04
CA PHE A 26 -24.14 -8.68 -7.90
C PHE A 26 -23.85 -7.25 -7.43
N LEU A 27 -24.87 -6.52 -6.97
CA LEU A 27 -24.68 -5.17 -6.42
C LEU A 27 -23.75 -5.17 -5.20
N THR A 28 -23.87 -6.16 -4.30
CA THR A 28 -22.99 -6.28 -3.14
C THR A 28 -21.54 -6.53 -3.55
N ILE A 29 -21.31 -7.39 -4.54
CA ILE A 29 -19.96 -7.69 -5.06
C ILE A 29 -19.33 -6.44 -5.68
N ILE A 30 -20.07 -5.74 -6.55
CA ILE A 30 -19.59 -4.53 -7.22
C ILE A 30 -19.26 -3.44 -6.19
N ASN A 31 -20.14 -3.23 -5.20
CA ASN A 31 -19.92 -2.20 -4.19
C ASN A 31 -18.68 -2.49 -3.33
N THR A 32 -18.48 -3.76 -2.95
CA THR A 32 -17.30 -4.18 -2.17
C THR A 32 -16.03 -4.05 -2.99
N GLY A 33 -16.06 -4.49 -4.25
CA GLY A 33 -14.95 -4.35 -5.18
C GLY A 33 -14.53 -2.90 -5.37
N ASN A 34 -15.48 -2.01 -5.66
CA ASN A 34 -15.21 -0.59 -5.85
C ASN A 34 -14.62 0.06 -4.59
N LYS A 35 -15.22 -0.19 -3.41
CA LYS A 35 -14.68 0.33 -2.14
C LYS A 35 -13.23 -0.10 -1.91
N ASN A 36 -12.91 -1.35 -2.21
CA ASN A 36 -11.55 -1.86 -2.04
C ASN A 36 -10.58 -1.24 -3.06
N ILE A 37 -10.99 -1.00 -4.30
CA ILE A 37 -10.18 -0.33 -5.32
C ILE A 37 -9.82 1.09 -4.87
N PHE A 38 -10.81 1.89 -4.47
CA PHE A 38 -10.56 3.26 -3.99
C PHE A 38 -9.66 3.27 -2.76
N LYS A 39 -9.98 2.45 -1.74
CA LYS A 39 -9.17 2.35 -0.52
C LYS A 39 -7.73 1.90 -0.79
N SER A 40 -7.52 1.01 -1.77
CA SER A 40 -6.18 0.58 -2.16
C SER A 40 -5.42 1.68 -2.91
N GLY A 41 -6.13 2.47 -3.73
CA GLY A 41 -5.59 3.65 -4.38
C GLY A 41 -5.11 4.70 -3.38
N ASP A 42 -5.93 5.01 -2.36
CA ASP A 42 -5.58 5.98 -1.32
C ASP A 42 -4.34 5.51 -0.54
N ARG A 43 -4.33 4.25 -0.09
CA ARG A 43 -3.14 3.65 0.56
C ARG A 43 -1.88 3.73 -0.29
N THR A 44 -2.01 3.58 -1.60
CA THR A 44 -0.86 3.66 -2.52
C THR A 44 -0.32 5.09 -2.56
N LYS A 45 -1.19 6.10 -2.57
CA LYS A 45 -0.77 7.51 -2.49
C LYS A 45 -0.07 7.79 -1.16
N ASP A 46 -0.66 7.36 -0.05
CA ASP A 46 -0.08 7.56 1.28
C ASP A 46 1.34 6.95 1.37
N VAL A 47 1.55 5.75 0.80
CA VAL A 47 2.87 5.11 0.71
C VAL A 47 3.86 5.95 -0.11
N PHE A 48 3.43 6.49 -1.26
CA PHE A 48 4.30 7.30 -2.10
C PHE A 48 4.64 8.65 -1.44
N GLU A 49 3.70 9.27 -0.77
CA GLU A 49 3.93 10.53 -0.04
C GLU A 49 4.95 10.34 1.08
N ILE A 50 4.81 9.29 1.90
CA ILE A 50 5.79 9.02 2.96
C ILE A 50 7.15 8.61 2.39
N GLN A 51 7.18 7.89 1.26
CA GLN A 51 8.42 7.57 0.56
C GLN A 51 9.14 8.84 0.06
N GLU A 52 8.41 9.78 -0.55
CA GLU A 52 8.96 11.05 -1.01
C GLU A 52 9.54 11.88 0.14
N LYS A 53 8.86 11.91 1.29
CA LYS A 53 9.36 12.56 2.51
C LYS A 53 10.65 11.91 3.01
N VAL A 54 10.71 10.58 3.06
CA VAL A 54 11.92 9.85 3.45
C VAL A 54 13.05 10.11 2.47
N ASP A 55 12.81 10.05 1.16
CA ASP A 55 13.82 10.31 0.12
C ASP A 55 14.34 11.75 0.17
N THR A 56 13.47 12.71 0.44
CA THR A 56 13.85 14.10 0.65
C THR A 56 14.73 14.24 1.89
N GLN A 57 14.38 13.58 3.00
CA GLN A 57 15.22 13.56 4.21
C GLN A 57 16.60 12.96 3.95
N ILE A 58 16.68 11.87 3.16
CA ILE A 58 17.95 11.26 2.77
C ILE A 58 18.80 12.25 1.97
N LYS A 59 18.21 12.96 1.00
CA LYS A 59 18.93 13.92 0.14
C LYS A 59 19.42 15.13 0.92
N SER A 60 18.62 15.62 1.85
CA SER A 60 18.93 16.81 2.65
C SER A 60 19.80 16.53 3.88
N TYR A 61 20.13 15.26 4.15
CA TYR A 61 21.16 14.85 5.12
C TYR A 61 21.09 15.55 6.51
N ASP A 62 19.87 15.78 7.00
CA ASP A 62 19.46 16.48 8.25
C ASP A 62 19.18 17.98 8.22
N ASP A 63 19.29 18.65 7.07
CA ASP A 63 18.98 20.10 7.00
C ASP A 63 17.48 20.40 7.09
N LEU A 64 16.63 19.40 6.83
CA LEU A 64 15.17 19.51 6.92
C LEU A 64 14.64 18.60 8.02
N LYS A 65 13.68 19.09 8.81
CA LYS A 65 12.88 18.27 9.74
C LYS A 65 11.47 18.18 9.18
N LEU A 66 11.17 17.09 8.50
CA LEU A 66 9.84 16.83 7.95
C LEU A 66 8.95 16.17 9.01
N GLU A 67 7.70 16.63 9.12
CA GLU A 67 6.72 15.99 10.00
C GLU A 67 6.50 14.53 9.60
N GLY A 68 6.37 13.65 10.59
CA GLY A 68 6.25 12.20 10.38
C GLY A 68 7.58 11.49 10.14
N VAL A 69 8.71 12.20 9.99
CA VAL A 69 10.03 11.58 9.78
C VAL A 69 10.92 11.72 11.02
N LYS A 70 11.46 10.60 11.49
CA LYS A 70 12.42 10.51 12.60
C LYS A 70 13.79 10.11 12.06
N VAL A 71 14.84 10.82 12.49
CA VAL A 71 16.23 10.48 12.15
C VAL A 71 16.99 10.17 13.44
N GLU A 72 17.64 9.01 13.46
CA GLU A 72 18.44 8.53 14.59
C GLU A 72 19.84 8.16 14.09
N GLU A 73 20.90 8.68 14.71
CA GLU A 73 22.26 8.22 14.43
C GLU A 73 22.45 6.80 14.98
N LYS A 74 22.89 5.88 14.12
CA LYS A 74 23.09 4.48 14.51
C LYS A 74 24.27 3.88 13.76
N ASP A 75 25.11 3.18 14.50
CA ASP A 75 26.18 2.38 13.92
C ASP A 75 25.68 0.94 13.72
N ILE A 76 25.87 0.38 12.53
CA ILE A 76 25.51 -1.00 12.20
C ILE A 76 26.78 -1.82 12.00
N GLU A 77 26.87 -2.95 12.69
CA GLU A 77 27.93 -3.93 12.47
C GLU A 77 27.53 -4.86 11.33
N VAL A 78 28.30 -4.85 10.24
CA VAL A 78 28.07 -5.75 9.10
C VAL A 78 29.10 -6.88 9.15
N LYS A 79 28.61 -8.11 9.30
CA LYS A 79 29.42 -9.33 9.22
C LYS A 79 29.37 -9.86 7.79
N ILE A 80 30.50 -9.77 7.08
CA ILE A 80 30.65 -10.33 5.74
C ILE A 80 31.44 -11.63 5.87
N TYR A 81 30.91 -12.75 5.40
CA TYR A 81 31.61 -14.03 5.47
C TYR A 81 32.96 -13.96 4.73
N GLY A 82 34.04 -14.27 5.44
CA GLY A 82 35.41 -14.21 4.91
C GLY A 82 36.13 -12.87 5.09
N ILE A 83 35.50 -11.86 5.71
CA ILE A 83 36.11 -10.59 6.09
C ILE A 83 35.76 -10.31 7.55
N ASP A 84 36.68 -9.69 8.30
CA ASP A 84 36.38 -9.25 9.66
C ASP A 84 35.17 -8.28 9.69
N ALA A 85 34.40 -8.35 10.77
CA ALA A 85 33.22 -7.51 10.95
C ALA A 85 33.61 -6.03 10.87
N LYS A 86 32.85 -5.24 10.10
CA LYS A 86 33.10 -3.81 9.94
C LYS A 86 31.91 -3.00 10.46
N THR A 87 32.19 -2.06 11.34
CA THR A 87 31.21 -1.09 11.83
C THR A 87 31.01 0.01 10.80
N ILE A 88 29.78 0.19 10.35
CA ILE A 88 29.37 1.25 9.42
C ILE A 88 28.60 2.29 10.22
N LYS A 89 29.12 3.51 10.25
CA LYS A 89 28.41 4.66 10.84
C LYS A 89 27.38 5.20 9.88
N GLY A 90 26.22 5.56 10.40
CA GLY A 90 25.16 6.13 9.56
C GLY A 90 23.97 6.62 10.37
N LYS A 91 22.88 6.85 9.64
CA LYS A 91 21.62 7.35 10.18
C LYS A 91 20.49 6.41 9.80
N LEU A 92 19.57 6.20 10.71
CA LEU A 92 18.36 5.44 10.50
C LEU A 92 17.22 6.45 10.36
N ILE A 93 16.63 6.49 9.17
CA ILE A 93 15.54 7.40 8.82
C ILE A 93 14.25 6.59 8.83
N THR A 94 13.28 7.03 9.61
CA THR A 94 11.98 6.37 9.75
C THR A 94 10.85 7.35 9.47
N GLY A 95 10.11 7.14 8.39
CA GLY A 95 8.85 7.83 8.09
C GLY A 95 7.65 7.06 8.66
N ILE A 96 6.72 7.78 9.31
CA ILE A 96 5.47 7.25 9.84
C ILE A 96 4.33 8.18 9.41
N GLU A 97 3.37 7.64 8.68
CA GLU A 97 2.16 8.36 8.26
C GLU A 97 1.01 7.35 8.10
N ASP A 98 -0.17 7.67 8.66
CA ASP A 98 -1.40 6.87 8.57
C ASP A 98 -1.24 5.35 8.78
N GLY A 99 -0.37 4.96 9.72
CA GLY A 99 -0.10 3.57 10.10
C GLY A 99 0.89 2.84 9.18
N ILE A 100 1.41 3.50 8.15
CA ILE A 100 2.51 3.04 7.30
C ILE A 100 3.83 3.49 7.93
N LYS A 101 4.77 2.56 8.08
CA LYS A 101 6.12 2.82 8.60
C LYS A 101 7.16 2.39 7.59
N ILE A 102 7.95 3.34 7.09
CA ILE A 102 9.13 3.09 6.26
C ILE A 102 10.37 3.39 7.08
N THR A 103 11.28 2.42 7.20
CA THR A 103 12.57 2.60 7.88
C THR A 103 13.70 2.23 6.92
N THR A 104 14.69 3.11 6.79
CA THR A 104 15.88 2.89 5.97
C THR A 104 17.14 3.30 6.71
N PHE A 105 18.26 2.67 6.37
CA PHE A 105 19.58 3.01 6.92
C PHE A 105 20.44 3.68 5.84
N VAL A 106 20.95 4.86 6.14
CA VAL A 106 21.81 5.65 5.28
C VAL A 106 23.22 5.68 5.88
N PRO A 107 24.20 4.98 5.28
CA PRO A 107 25.58 5.05 5.73
C PRO A 107 26.19 6.42 5.41
N ASN A 108 27.03 6.92 6.30
CA ASN A 108 27.78 8.16 6.07
C ASN A 108 28.76 7.96 4.90
N LYS A 109 28.96 9.02 4.11
CA LYS A 109 29.96 9.02 3.03
C LYS A 109 31.34 8.72 3.62
N ILE A 110 31.98 7.66 3.13
CA ILE A 110 33.36 7.31 3.49
C ILE A 110 34.28 8.16 2.62
N GLU A 111 35.03 9.08 3.21
CA GLU A 111 36.13 9.75 2.50
C GLU A 111 37.26 8.74 2.30
N VAL A 112 37.41 8.25 1.07
CA VAL A 112 38.58 7.48 0.67
C VAL A 112 39.69 8.48 0.38
N LYS A 113 40.70 8.53 1.26
CA LYS A 113 41.96 9.26 1.02
C LYS A 113 42.82 8.52 0.01
#